data_AF-Q19MG1-F1
#
_entry.id   AF-Q19MG1-F1
#
_cell.length_a   1.000
_cell.length_b   1.000
_cell.length_c   1.000
_cell.angle_alpha   90.00
_cell.angle_beta   90.00
_cell.angle_gamma   90.00
#
_symmetry.space_group_name_H-M   'P 1'
#
loop_
_entity.id
_entity.type
_entity.pdbx_description
1 polymer ?
#
loop_
_entity_poly.entity_id
_entity_poly.type
_entity_poly.pdbx_seq_one_letter_code
_entity_poly.pdbx_strand_id
1 'polypeptide(L)' 'HWHGFFQKGTNWADGPAFVNQCPIAPGASFLYEFSSTDQAGTFWYHS' A
#
# COMPACT_ATOMS: atom_id res chain seq x y z
N HIS A 1 -0.52 2.73 4.39
CA HIS A 1 -0.22 1.29 4.44
C HIS A 1 -1.51 0.49 4.40
N TRP A 2 -1.51 -0.61 3.63
CA TRP A 2 -2.64 -1.53 3.50
C TRP A 2 -2.39 -2.76 4.38
N HIS A 3 -2.76 -2.67 5.66
CA HIS A 3 -2.33 -3.62 6.67
C HIS A 3 -2.91 -5.02 6.41
N GLY A 4 -2.00 -5.98 6.24
CA GLY A 4 -2.32 -7.39 6.04
C GLY A 4 -2.35 -7.84 4.59
N PHE A 5 -2.16 -6.96 3.59
CA PHE A 5 -1.96 -7.36 2.20
C PHE A 5 -0.50 -7.73 1.92
N PHE A 6 -0.27 -8.81 1.17
CA PHE A 6 1.07 -9.34 0.90
C PHE A 6 1.91 -8.48 -0.04
N GLN A 7 1.29 -7.64 -0.87
CA GLN A 7 1.98 -6.74 -1.81
C GLN A 7 3.03 -7.45 -2.69
N LYS A 8 2.77 -8.70 -3.09
CA LYS A 8 3.69 -9.50 -3.91
C LYS A 8 3.81 -8.92 -5.31
N GLY A 9 5.00 -8.44 -5.67
CA GLY A 9 5.24 -7.75 -6.94
C GLY A 9 4.84 -6.26 -6.92
N THR A 10 4.23 -5.79 -5.85
CA THR A 10 3.74 -4.41 -5.66
C THR A 10 4.26 -3.79 -4.37
N ASN A 11 5.49 -4.13 -3.95
CA ASN A 11 6.07 -3.61 -2.70
C ASN A 11 6.09 -2.07 -2.64
N TRP A 12 6.15 -1.39 -3.79
CA TRP A 12 6.05 0.07 -3.92
C TRP A 12 4.70 0.63 -3.44
N ALA A 13 3.64 -0.18 -3.39
CA ALA A 13 2.31 0.19 -2.97
C ALA A 13 2.02 -0.12 -1.49
N ASP A 14 3.01 -0.62 -0.75
CA ASP A 14 2.80 -1.09 0.62
C ASP A 14 2.51 0.05 1.60
N GLY A 15 3.12 1.23 1.41
CA GLY A 15 2.77 2.46 2.12
C GLY A 15 3.73 2.97 3.22
N PRO A 16 4.55 2.15 3.92
CA PRO A 16 5.49 2.68 4.90
C PRO A 16 6.48 3.70 4.30
N ALA A 17 6.45 4.92 4.84
CA ALA A 17 7.30 6.00 4.39
C ALA A 17 8.78 5.69 4.65
N PHE A 18 9.63 6.05 3.68
CA PHE A 18 11.09 5.88 3.69
C PHE A 18 11.58 4.42 3.68
N VAL A 19 10.66 3.45 3.55
CA VAL A 19 10.98 2.04 3.26
C VAL A 19 10.49 1.68 1.88
N ASN A 20 9.17 1.82 1.65
CA ASN A 20 8.54 1.40 0.39
C ASN A 20 8.35 2.57 -0.58
N GLN A 21 8.24 3.80 -0.05
CA GLN A 21 8.01 5.01 -0.84
C GLN A 21 8.37 6.29 -0.05
N CYS A 22 8.47 7.42 -0.75
CA CYS A 22 8.38 8.73 -0.09
C CYS A 22 6.92 9.09 0.23
N PRO A 23 6.66 9.97 1.23
CA PRO A 23 5.32 10.52 1.45
C PRO A 23 4.78 11.23 0.22
N ILE A 24 3.47 11.14 0.00
CA ILE A 24 2.79 11.89 -1.06
C ILE A 24 2.81 13.37 -0.65
N ALA A 25 3.30 14.23 -1.55
CA ALA A 25 3.40 15.67 -1.28
C ALA A 25 2.00 16.32 -1.18
N PRO A 26 1.85 17.42 -0.42
CA PRO A 26 0.59 18.17 -0.36
C PRO A 26 0.11 18.60 -1.75
N GLY A 27 -1.16 18.34 -2.05
CA GLY A 27 -1.79 18.66 -3.34
C GLY A 27 -1.46 17.69 -4.49
N ALA A 28 -0.62 16.68 -4.25
CA ALA A 28 -0.36 15.60 -5.19
C ALA A 28 -1.25 14.38 -4.90
N SER A 29 -1.39 13.51 -5.90
CA SER A 29 -2.10 12.24 -5.80
C SER A 29 -1.16 11.09 -6.16
N PHE A 30 -1.42 9.92 -5.60
CA PHE A 30 -0.71 8.70 -5.91
C PHE A 30 -1.70 7.54 -5.96
N LEU A 31 -1.63 6.74 -7.01
CA LEU A 31 -2.48 5.56 -7.17
C LEU A 31 -1.77 4.34 -6.58
N TYR A 32 -2.39 3.72 -5.58
CA TYR A 32 -2.00 2.39 -5.11
C TYR A 32 -2.77 1.34 -5.92
N GLU A 33 -2.06 0.54 -6.72
CA GLU A 33 -2.65 -0.49 -7.55
C GLU A 33 -1.98 -1.84 -7.28
N PHE A 34 -2.75 -2.80 -6.76
CA PHE A 34 -2.27 -4.14 -6.44
C PHE A 34 -3.41 -5.17 -6.45
N SER A 35 -3.05 -6.45 -6.60
CA SER A 35 -3.98 -7.58 -6.55
C SER A 35 -4.13 -8.12 -5.13
N SER A 36 -5.34 -8.57 -4.79
CA SER A 36 -5.66 -9.29 -3.55
C SER A 36 -6.14 -10.73 -3.79
N THR A 37 -5.93 -11.29 -4.99
CA THR A 37 -6.53 -12.58 -5.42
C THR A 37 -6.27 -13.75 -4.48
N ASP A 38 -5.15 -13.75 -3.76
CA ASP A 38 -4.70 -14.86 -2.93
C ASP A 38 -5.02 -14.64 -1.43
N GLN A 39 -5.79 -13.61 -1.08
CA GLN A 39 -6.12 -13.25 0.31
C GLN A 39 -7.59 -12.88 0.49
N ALA A 40 -8.21 -13.40 1.55
CA ALA A 40 -9.53 -13.01 2.00
C ALA A 40 -9.56 -12.96 3.54
N GLY A 41 -10.24 -11.96 4.11
CA GLY A 41 -10.27 -11.75 5.55
C GLY A 41 -10.65 -10.32 5.90
N THR A 42 -10.52 -9.98 7.19
CA THR A 42 -10.71 -8.61 7.68
C THR A 42 -9.38 -7.88 7.71
N PHE A 43 -9.32 -6.74 7.03
CA PHE A 43 -8.14 -5.90 6.93
C PHE A 43 -8.48 -4.45 7.30
N TRP A 44 -7.47 -3.59 7.31
CA TRP A 44 -7.62 -2.16 7.58
C TRP A 44 -6.50 -1.38 6.89
N TYR A 45 -6.65 -0.07 6.80
CA TYR A 45 -5.64 0.83 6.25
C TYR A 45 -5.32 1.94 7.26
N HIS A 46 -4.10 2.45 7.23
CA HIS A 46 -3.67 3.56 8.05
C HIS A 46 -2.56 4.38 7.41
N SER A 47 -2.34 5.59 7.92
CA SER A 47 -1.18 6.41 7.58
C SER A 47 0.09 5.90 8.24
#